data_AF-A0A353RWB8-F1
#
_entry.id   AF-A0A353RWB8-F1
#
_cell.length_a   1.000
_cell.length_b   1.000
_cell.length_c   1.000
_cell.angle_alpha   90.00
_cell.angle_beta   90.00
_cell.angle_gamma   90.00
#
_symmetry.space_group_name_H-M   'P 1'
#
loop_
_entity.id
_entity.type
_entity.pdbx_description
1 polymer ?
#
loop_
_entity_poly.entity_id
_entity_poly.type
_entity_poly.pdbx_seq_one_letter_code
_entity_poly.pdbx_strand_id
1 'polypeptide(L)'
;MKDIILILSILLCGCATTNKVIDNAVVEYQHIQDKIKIGDSREKFLSLLEPTQSKLNIGSKKSPTRYTENGSIYDVYYVRTGRIPDGATTDDEFTPYVFKDGVLAEIGWEYLGGPKRTSVDVAKEYAEIRKAQAGATKVETNWEINND
;
A
#
# COMPACT_ATOMS: atom_id res chain seq x y z
N MET A 1 18.40 17.39 -32.84
CA MET A 1 18.72 17.62 -31.41
C MET A 1 17.59 18.32 -30.65
N LYS A 2 16.92 19.34 -31.23
CA LYS A 2 15.71 19.95 -30.63
C LYS A 2 14.55 18.96 -30.44
N ASP A 3 14.40 18.00 -31.35
CA ASP A 3 13.30 17.02 -31.30
C ASP A 3 13.51 15.89 -30.28
N ILE A 4 14.77 15.61 -29.90
CA ILE A 4 15.11 14.59 -28.88
C ILE A 4 14.83 15.13 -27.47
N ILE A 5 15.00 16.44 -27.25
CA ILE A 5 14.71 17.09 -25.96
C ILE A 5 13.18 17.14 -25.68
N LEU A 6 12.36 17.18 -26.73
CA LEU A 6 10.90 17.22 -26.59
C LEU A 6 10.31 15.85 -26.19
N ILE A 7 10.89 14.74 -26.66
CA ILE A 7 10.42 13.38 -26.34
C ILE A 7 10.78 12.98 -24.90
N LEU A 8 11.93 13.43 -24.38
CA LEU A 8 12.35 13.12 -23.01
C LEU A 8 11.47 13.80 -21.94
N SER A 9 10.82 14.91 -22.28
CA SER A 9 9.99 15.69 -21.35
C SER A 9 8.61 15.06 -21.07
N ILE A 10 8.13 14.16 -21.95
CA ILE A 10 6.78 13.56 -21.83
C ILE A 10 6.76 12.38 -20.84
N LEU A 11 7.92 11.75 -20.57
CA LEU A 11 8.02 10.55 -19.73
C LEU A 11 8.00 10.83 -18.22
N LEU A 12 8.19 12.08 -17.79
CA LEU A 12 8.31 12.44 -16.37
C LEU A 12 6.98 12.79 -15.68
N CYS A 13 5.87 12.94 -16.40
CA CYS A 13 4.57 13.34 -15.82
C CYS A 13 3.74 12.19 -15.22
N GLY A 14 4.15 10.93 -15.43
CA GLY A 14 3.39 9.76 -14.97
C GLY A 14 3.32 9.62 -13.45
N CYS A 15 4.44 9.85 -12.76
CA CYS A 15 4.55 9.63 -11.31
C CYS A 15 3.85 10.71 -10.46
N ALA A 16 3.83 11.97 -10.93
CA ALA A 16 3.18 13.06 -10.19
C ALA A 16 1.64 12.89 -10.17
N THR A 17 1.08 12.37 -11.26
CA THR A 17 -0.37 12.19 -11.41
C THR A 17 -0.89 11.05 -10.53
N THR A 18 -0.17 9.92 -10.47
CA THR A 18 -0.56 8.78 -9.62
C THR A 18 -0.54 9.12 -8.13
N ASN A 19 0.48 9.84 -7.68
CA ASN A 19 0.60 10.30 -6.30
C ASN A 19 -0.60 11.14 -5.86
N LYS A 20 -1.02 12.09 -6.71
CA LYS A 20 -2.18 12.95 -6.44
C LYS A 20 -3.50 12.15 -6.36
N VAL A 21 -3.65 11.09 -7.14
CA VAL A 21 -4.83 10.22 -7.09
C VAL A 21 -4.91 9.48 -5.74
N ILE A 22 -3.78 8.98 -5.24
CA ILE A 22 -3.74 8.30 -3.93
C ILE A 22 -4.03 9.30 -2.80
N ASP A 23 -3.40 10.47 -2.81
CA ASP A 23 -3.63 11.52 -1.80
C ASP A 23 -5.12 11.92 -1.75
N ASN A 24 -5.74 12.10 -2.93
CA ASN A 24 -7.16 12.41 -3.01
C ASN A 24 -8.04 11.29 -2.45
N ALA A 25 -7.73 10.01 -2.75
CA ALA A 25 -8.50 8.89 -2.22
C ALA A 25 -8.44 8.83 -0.68
N VAL A 26 -7.28 9.13 -0.10
CA VAL A 26 -7.09 9.22 1.35
C VAL A 26 -7.92 10.37 1.94
N VAL A 27 -7.88 11.55 1.32
CA VAL A 27 -8.67 12.71 1.76
C VAL A 27 -10.17 12.45 1.65
N GLU A 28 -10.64 11.90 0.53
CA GLU A 28 -12.04 11.53 0.32
C GLU A 28 -12.50 10.49 1.38
N TYR A 29 -11.66 9.51 1.69
CA TYR A 29 -11.91 8.56 2.79
C TYR A 29 -12.03 9.26 4.16
N GLN A 30 -11.13 10.19 4.48
CA GLN A 30 -11.13 10.90 5.76
C GLN A 30 -12.44 11.66 6.00
N HIS A 31 -13.13 12.12 4.95
CA HIS A 31 -14.43 12.78 5.03
C HIS A 31 -15.60 11.83 5.31
N ILE A 32 -15.44 10.52 5.11
CA ILE A 32 -16.51 9.53 5.29
C ILE A 32 -16.23 8.51 6.38
N GLN A 33 -15.00 8.41 6.89
CA GLN A 33 -14.59 7.38 7.86
C GLN A 33 -15.50 7.35 9.10
N ASP A 34 -15.92 8.52 9.60
CA ASP A 34 -16.81 8.65 10.76
C ASP A 34 -18.25 8.22 10.49
N LYS A 35 -18.63 7.95 9.23
CA LYS A 35 -19.95 7.43 8.85
C LYS A 35 -20.01 5.91 8.84
N ILE A 36 -18.85 5.25 8.79
CA ILE A 36 -18.73 3.79 8.85
C ILE A 36 -18.71 3.38 10.31
N LYS A 37 -19.59 2.46 10.69
CA LYS A 37 -19.74 2.00 12.08
C LYS A 37 -19.77 0.48 12.16
N ILE A 38 -19.23 -0.06 13.26
CA ILE A 38 -19.45 -1.46 13.64
C ILE A 38 -20.96 -1.74 13.63
N GLY A 39 -21.35 -2.88 13.06
CA GLY A 39 -22.73 -3.25 12.81
C GLY A 39 -23.27 -2.87 11.43
N ASP A 40 -22.54 -2.07 10.64
CA ASP A 40 -22.97 -1.74 9.27
C ASP A 40 -22.99 -2.98 8.37
N SER A 41 -23.99 -3.06 7.49
CA SER A 41 -23.99 -4.07 6.44
C SER A 41 -22.87 -3.81 5.44
N ARG A 42 -22.39 -4.87 4.81
CA ARG A 42 -21.41 -4.78 3.72
C ARG A 42 -21.87 -3.84 2.61
N GLU A 43 -23.14 -3.88 2.23
CA GLU A 43 -23.71 -3.04 1.17
C GLU A 43 -23.66 -1.55 1.54
N LYS A 44 -24.02 -1.20 2.78
CA LYS A 44 -23.90 0.17 3.29
C LYS A 44 -22.43 0.62 3.26
N PHE A 45 -21.53 -0.20 3.79
CA PHE A 45 -20.09 0.09 3.77
C PHE A 45 -19.56 0.35 2.36
N LEU A 46 -19.84 -0.54 1.40
CA LEU A 46 -19.37 -0.40 0.03
C LEU A 46 -19.93 0.86 -0.64
N SER A 47 -21.20 1.20 -0.41
CA SER A 47 -21.80 2.41 -0.97
C SER A 47 -21.14 3.71 -0.47
N LEU A 48 -20.63 3.72 0.76
CA LEU A 48 -19.87 4.85 1.30
C LEU A 48 -18.43 4.87 0.76
N LEU A 49 -17.83 3.69 0.63
CA LEU A 49 -16.40 3.58 0.38
C LEU A 49 -16.02 3.64 -1.09
N GLU A 50 -16.74 2.95 -1.98
CA GLU A 50 -16.38 2.82 -3.39
C GLU A 50 -16.08 4.17 -4.08
N PRO A 51 -16.86 5.24 -3.88
CA PRO A 51 -16.56 6.54 -4.49
C PRO A 51 -15.15 7.04 -4.17
N THR A 52 -14.69 6.82 -2.93
CA THR A 52 -13.38 7.29 -2.44
C THR A 52 -12.20 6.49 -2.98
N GLN A 53 -12.41 5.21 -3.33
CA GLN A 53 -11.33 4.28 -3.70
C GLN A 53 -11.32 3.93 -5.21
N SER A 54 -12.38 4.30 -5.94
CA SER A 54 -12.64 3.87 -7.32
C SER A 54 -11.48 4.19 -8.28
N LYS A 55 -10.88 5.39 -8.14
CA LYS A 55 -9.81 5.90 -9.02
C LYS A 55 -8.42 5.31 -8.76
N LEU A 56 -8.23 4.59 -7.65
CA LEU A 56 -6.94 3.97 -7.34
C LEU A 56 -6.57 2.93 -8.41
N ASN A 57 -5.30 2.92 -8.81
CA ASN A 57 -4.77 1.87 -9.67
C ASN A 57 -4.59 0.55 -8.89
N ILE A 58 -4.40 -0.56 -9.60
CA ILE A 58 -4.28 -1.88 -8.98
C ILE A 58 -3.10 -2.00 -8.00
N GLY A 59 -1.97 -1.33 -8.28
CA GLY A 59 -0.79 -1.34 -7.40
C GLY A 59 -0.97 -0.53 -6.11
N SER A 60 -1.97 0.36 -6.07
CA SER A 60 -2.32 1.17 -4.89
C SER A 60 -3.47 0.56 -4.10
N LYS A 61 -4.02 -0.57 -4.56
CA LYS A 61 -5.10 -1.33 -3.92
C LYS A 61 -4.54 -2.60 -3.28
N LYS A 62 -5.21 -3.05 -2.22
CA LYS A 62 -4.99 -4.37 -1.64
C LYS A 62 -6.27 -5.18 -1.81
N SER A 63 -6.16 -6.35 -2.40
CA SER A 63 -7.32 -7.21 -2.70
C SER A 63 -8.03 -7.63 -1.41
N PRO A 64 -9.37 -7.61 -1.38
CA PRO A 64 -10.13 -8.18 -0.28
C PRO A 64 -9.79 -9.67 -0.08
N THR A 65 -9.94 -10.15 1.15
CA THR A 65 -9.79 -11.58 1.46
C THR A 65 -11.06 -12.14 2.08
N ARG A 66 -11.31 -13.43 1.87
CA ARG A 66 -12.43 -14.16 2.48
C ARG A 66 -11.92 -15.47 3.08
N TYR A 67 -12.37 -15.79 4.29
CA TYR A 67 -12.07 -17.05 4.95
C TYR A 67 -13.23 -17.48 5.86
N THR A 68 -13.20 -18.73 6.29
CA THR A 68 -14.17 -19.27 7.26
C THR A 68 -13.43 -19.62 8.54
N GLU A 69 -13.99 -19.22 9.67
CA GLU A 69 -13.46 -19.56 10.99
C GLU A 69 -14.63 -19.83 11.95
N ASN A 70 -14.57 -20.98 12.64
CA ASN A 70 -15.59 -21.40 13.61
C ASN A 70 -17.03 -21.37 13.07
N GLY A 71 -17.22 -21.67 11.79
CA GLY A 71 -18.52 -21.71 11.12
C GLY A 71 -19.05 -20.36 10.63
N SER A 72 -18.35 -19.24 10.92
CA SER A 72 -18.67 -17.92 10.39
C SER A 72 -17.83 -17.59 9.16
N ILE A 73 -18.40 -16.83 8.24
CA ILE A 73 -17.71 -16.30 7.06
C ILE A 73 -17.14 -14.93 7.42
N TYR A 74 -15.85 -14.75 7.17
CA TYR A 74 -15.18 -13.47 7.30
C TYR A 74 -14.81 -12.90 5.94
N ASP A 75 -15.14 -11.62 5.73
CA ASP A 75 -14.71 -10.82 4.59
C ASP A 75 -13.86 -9.66 5.11
N VAL A 76 -12.66 -9.47 4.54
CA VAL A 76 -11.77 -8.37 4.92
C VAL A 76 -11.56 -7.47 3.72
N TYR A 77 -11.96 -6.21 3.85
CA TYR A 77 -11.69 -5.16 2.88
C TYR A 77 -10.54 -4.28 3.35
N TYR A 78 -9.59 -3.98 2.48
CA TYR A 78 -8.45 -3.12 2.80
C TYR A 78 -8.61 -1.78 2.13
N VAL A 79 -8.79 -0.74 2.93
CA VAL A 79 -9.04 0.63 2.46
C VAL A 79 -7.75 1.42 2.46
N ARG A 80 -7.43 2.16 1.39
CA ARG A 80 -6.27 3.05 1.38
C ARG A 80 -6.56 4.26 2.26
N THR A 81 -5.99 4.27 3.46
CA THR A 81 -6.23 5.30 4.49
C THR A 81 -5.01 6.17 4.77
N GLY A 82 -3.86 5.79 4.23
CA GLY A 82 -2.63 6.56 4.32
C GLY A 82 -1.81 6.45 3.04
N ARG A 83 -0.74 7.24 3.00
CA ARG A 83 0.30 7.13 1.99
C ARG A 83 1.66 7.48 2.57
N ILE A 84 2.64 6.65 2.28
CA ILE A 84 4.04 6.86 2.57
C ILE A 84 4.74 7.06 1.21
N PRO A 85 5.36 8.23 0.95
CA PRO A 85 5.91 8.54 -0.37
C PRO A 85 7.30 7.91 -0.58
N ASP A 86 7.45 6.61 -0.32
CA ASP A 86 8.70 5.85 -0.43
C ASP A 86 8.78 4.96 -1.68
N GLY A 87 7.71 4.92 -2.48
CA GLY A 87 7.62 4.13 -3.71
C GLY A 87 7.20 2.66 -3.49
N ALA A 88 7.01 2.24 -2.24
CA ALA A 88 6.41 0.97 -1.90
C ALA A 88 4.89 1.13 -1.67
N THR A 89 4.19 0.00 -1.61
CA THR A 89 2.85 -0.02 -1.04
C THR A 89 2.80 -1.09 0.03
N THR A 90 2.56 -0.67 1.26
CA THR A 90 2.70 -1.51 2.47
C THR A 90 1.42 -1.49 3.30
N ASP A 91 1.28 -2.47 4.19
CA ASP A 91 0.06 -2.72 4.96
C ASP A 91 -0.29 -1.55 5.90
N ASP A 92 0.71 -0.81 6.38
CA ASP A 92 0.57 0.39 7.22
C ASP A 92 -0.04 1.60 6.49
N GLU A 93 -0.26 1.51 5.16
CA GLU A 93 -1.00 2.49 4.39
C GLU A 93 -2.50 2.14 4.23
N PHE A 94 -2.93 0.99 4.76
CA PHE A 94 -4.30 0.52 4.70
C PHE A 94 -4.93 0.35 6.08
N THR A 95 -6.25 0.49 6.13
CA THR A 95 -7.07 0.06 7.28
C THR A 95 -7.96 -1.11 6.84
N PRO A 96 -7.87 -2.28 7.50
CA PRO A 96 -8.77 -3.39 7.23
C PRO A 96 -10.13 -3.19 7.90
N TYR A 97 -11.18 -3.59 7.21
CA TYR A 97 -12.56 -3.66 7.68
C TYR A 97 -13.00 -5.10 7.61
N VAL A 98 -13.28 -5.69 8.77
CA VAL A 98 -13.54 -7.12 8.92
C VAL A 98 -15.03 -7.33 9.14
N PHE A 99 -15.66 -7.99 8.19
CA PHE A 99 -17.05 -8.40 8.26
C PHE A 99 -17.13 -9.83 8.76
N LYS A 100 -18.06 -10.09 9.66
CA LYS A 100 -18.46 -11.43 10.09
C LYS A 100 -19.90 -11.64 9.65
N ASP A 101 -20.14 -12.67 8.85
CA ASP A 101 -21.46 -13.04 8.35
C ASP A 101 -22.22 -11.85 7.71
N GLY A 102 -21.48 -11.01 6.96
CA GLY A 102 -22.02 -9.86 6.22
C GLY A 102 -22.15 -8.55 7.02
N VAL A 103 -21.80 -8.55 8.31
CA VAL A 103 -21.88 -7.40 9.21
C VAL A 103 -20.48 -6.94 9.61
N LEU A 104 -20.20 -5.64 9.55
CA LEU A 104 -18.92 -5.09 9.96
C LEU A 104 -18.70 -5.34 11.46
N ALA A 105 -17.74 -6.19 11.79
CA ALA A 105 -17.46 -6.61 13.15
C ALA A 105 -16.28 -5.87 13.76
N GLU A 106 -15.24 -5.58 12.97
CA GLU A 106 -14.01 -4.95 13.45
C GLU A 106 -13.41 -4.00 12.40
N ILE A 107 -12.66 -3.01 12.87
CA ILE A 107 -11.92 -2.05 12.05
C ILE A 107 -10.51 -1.97 12.59
N GLY A 108 -9.51 -2.07 11.73
CA GLY A 108 -8.10 -1.96 12.10
C GLY A 108 -7.35 -3.28 12.13
N TRP A 109 -6.03 -3.16 12.09
CA TRP A 109 -5.11 -4.30 11.97
C TRP A 109 -5.02 -5.15 13.22
N GLU A 110 -5.41 -4.60 14.37
CA GLU A 110 -5.34 -5.23 15.68
C GLU A 110 -6.06 -6.58 15.70
N TYR A 111 -7.22 -6.67 15.06
CA TYR A 111 -7.98 -7.92 14.94
C TYR A 111 -7.26 -8.97 14.07
N LEU A 112 -6.45 -8.54 13.11
CA LEU A 112 -5.73 -9.42 12.18
C LEU A 112 -4.30 -9.76 12.63
N GLY A 113 -3.92 -9.34 13.85
CA GLY A 113 -2.57 -9.55 14.39
C GLY A 113 -1.53 -8.54 13.90
N GLY A 114 -1.96 -7.39 13.38
CA GLY A 114 -1.08 -6.33 12.90
C GLY A 114 -0.81 -6.36 11.38
N PRO A 115 -0.22 -5.29 10.83
CA PRO A 115 0.27 -5.26 9.45
C PRO A 115 1.39 -6.28 9.27
N LYS A 116 1.39 -7.01 8.14
CA LYS A 116 2.39 -8.08 7.87
C LYS A 116 3.66 -7.55 7.22
N ARG A 117 3.54 -6.47 6.43
CA ARG A 117 4.66 -5.78 5.81
C ARG A 117 4.46 -4.27 5.90
N THR A 118 5.34 -3.59 6.61
CA THR A 118 5.32 -2.13 6.81
C THR A 118 6.38 -1.43 5.97
N SER A 119 6.28 -0.11 5.86
CA SER A 119 7.33 0.75 5.28
C SER A 119 8.68 0.56 5.98
N VAL A 120 8.67 0.33 7.30
CA VAL A 120 9.87 0.06 8.11
C VAL A 120 10.55 -1.25 7.70
N ASP A 121 9.78 -2.30 7.41
CA ASP A 121 10.33 -3.59 6.97
C ASP A 121 11.02 -3.45 5.61
N VAL A 122 10.37 -2.72 4.69
CA VAL A 122 10.91 -2.40 3.36
C VAL A 122 12.20 -1.57 3.50
N ALA A 123 12.22 -0.56 4.36
CA ALA A 123 13.42 0.26 4.58
C ALA A 123 14.60 -0.55 5.14
N LYS A 124 14.34 -1.49 6.06
CA LYS A 124 15.35 -2.42 6.58
C LYS A 124 15.89 -3.34 5.49
N GLU A 125 15.02 -3.93 4.68
CA GLU A 125 15.39 -4.79 3.55
C GLU A 125 16.35 -4.05 2.60
N TYR A 126 16.02 -2.82 2.20
CA TYR A 126 16.91 -2.00 1.37
C TYR A 126 18.22 -1.61 2.05
N ALA A 127 18.23 -1.41 3.38
CA ALA A 127 19.47 -1.15 4.11
C ALA A 127 20.40 -2.36 4.10
N GLU A 128 19.87 -3.57 4.32
CA GLU A 128 20.66 -4.81 4.30
C GLU A 128 21.19 -5.13 2.89
N ILE A 129 20.38 -4.95 1.85
CA ILE A 129 20.84 -5.11 0.46
C ILE A 129 22.00 -4.15 0.16
N ARG A 130 21.89 -2.87 0.55
CA ARG A 130 22.96 -1.88 0.34
C ARG A 130 24.24 -2.24 1.11
N LYS A 131 24.12 -2.74 2.34
CA LYS A 131 25.28 -3.23 3.11
C LYS A 131 25.95 -4.41 2.41
N ALA A 132 25.17 -5.38 1.93
CA ALA A 132 25.68 -6.54 1.21
C ALA A 132 26.40 -6.15 -0.09
N GLN A 133 25.80 -5.25 -0.88
CA GLN A 133 26.41 -4.72 -2.10
C GLN A 133 27.72 -3.98 -1.81
N ALA A 134 27.74 -3.09 -0.81
CA ALA A 134 28.96 -2.39 -0.40
C ALA A 134 30.05 -3.35 0.12
N GLY A 135 29.65 -4.45 0.76
CA GLY A 135 30.57 -5.52 1.16
C GLY A 135 31.17 -6.25 -0.05
N ALA A 136 30.33 -6.65 -1.01
CA ALA A 136 30.76 -7.32 -2.23
C ALA A 136 31.74 -6.45 -3.04
N THR A 137 31.42 -5.17 -3.25
CA THR A 137 32.30 -4.23 -3.96
C THR A 137 33.66 -4.08 -3.26
N LYS A 138 33.70 -4.01 -1.92
CA LYS A 138 34.98 -3.97 -1.18
C LYS A 138 35.84 -5.22 -1.38
N VAL A 139 35.21 -6.39 -1.47
CA VAL A 139 35.92 -7.64 -1.73
C VAL A 139 36.48 -7.67 -3.15
N GLU A 140 35.69 -7.25 -4.15
CA GLU A 140 36.12 -7.15 -5.54
C GLU A 140 37.30 -6.18 -5.69
N THR A 141 37.22 -4.97 -5.12
CA THR A 141 38.32 -4.00 -5.19
C THR A 141 39.59 -4.50 -4.50
N ASN A 142 39.45 -5.20 -3.36
CA ASN A 142 40.61 -5.75 -2.67
C ASN A 142 41.25 -6.91 -3.45
N TRP A 143 40.47 -7.70 -4.19
CA TRP A 143 40.99 -8.75 -5.05
C TRP A 143 41.78 -8.15 -6.22
N GLU A 144 41.25 -7.14 -6.89
CA GLU A 144 41.93 -6.44 -8.00
C GLU A 144 43.27 -5.84 -7.53
N ILE A 145 43.29 -5.13 -6.40
CA ILE A 145 44.52 -4.50 -5.87
C ILE A 145 45.60 -5.52 -5.51
N ASN A 146 45.24 -6.72 -5.06
CA ASN A 146 46.21 -7.72 -4.57
C ASN A 146 46.67 -8.71 -5.66
N ASN A 147 46.12 -8.64 -6.88
CA ASN A 147 46.46 -9.56 -7.98
C ASN A 147 46.95 -8.84 -9.26
N ASP A 148 47.11 -7.52 -9.21
CA ASP A 148 47.88 -6.72 -10.16
C ASP A 148 49.35 -6.58 -9.70
#